data_AF-A0A2I6PMU1-F1
#
_entry.id   AF-A0A2I6PMU1-F1
#
_cell.length_a   1.000
_cell.length_b   1.000
_cell.length_c   1.000
_cell.angle_alpha   90.00
_cell.angle_beta   90.00
_cell.angle_gamma   90.00
#
_symmetry.space_group_name_H-M   'P 1'
#
loop_
_entity.id
_entity.type
_entity.pdbx_description
1 polymer ?
#
loop_
_entity_poly.entity_id
_entity_poly.type
_entity_poly.pdbx_seq_one_letter_code
_entity_poly.pdbx_strand_id
1 'polypeptide(L)'
;RMSIGVLGDQHDIDRAKHLGVDAMSSDDLKKLNKNKKLIKKLARKYDAFLASDSLVRQIPRLLGPGLSKAGKFPTPVSHNEDLGNKMNDVK
;
A
#
# COMPACT_ATOMS: atom_id res chain seq x y z
N ARG A 1 -4.65 -15.44 -8.56
CA ARG A 1 -3.27 -14.94 -8.35
C ARG A 1 -3.43 -13.62 -7.61
N MET A 2 -3.08 -13.55 -6.33
CA MET A 2 -3.31 -12.33 -5.53
C MET A 2 -2.46 -11.17 -6.04
N SER A 3 -3.08 -9.98 -6.20
CA SER A 3 -2.38 -8.74 -6.51
C SER A 3 -2.13 -7.93 -5.23
N ILE A 4 -0.87 -7.68 -4.92
CA ILE A 4 -0.45 -6.88 -3.75
C ILE A 4 0.06 -5.53 -4.25
N GLY A 5 -0.38 -4.44 -3.62
CA GLY A 5 0.15 -3.11 -3.84
C GLY A 5 0.99 -2.65 -2.64
N VAL A 6 2.16 -2.06 -2.90
CA VAL A 6 3.04 -1.53 -1.83
C VAL A 6 2.85 -0.02 -1.72
N LEU A 7 2.65 0.48 -0.50
CA LEU A 7 2.48 1.89 -0.19
C LEU A 7 3.67 2.33 0.67
N GLY A 8 4.74 2.76 0.03
CA GLY A 8 6.04 2.89 0.68
C GLY A 8 6.70 4.25 0.53
N ASP A 9 7.75 4.44 1.31
CA ASP A 9 8.76 5.44 0.98
C ASP A 9 9.68 4.95 -0.15
N GLN A 10 10.70 5.73 -0.48
CA GLN A 10 11.61 5.41 -1.58
C GLN A 10 12.28 4.04 -1.40
N HIS A 11 12.63 3.68 -0.16
CA HIS A 11 13.29 2.41 0.13
C HIS A 11 12.37 1.22 -0.18
N ASP A 12 11.11 1.28 0.25
CA ASP A 12 10.13 0.23 -0.02
C ASP A 12 9.68 0.18 -1.48
N ILE A 13 9.58 1.33 -2.15
CA ILE A 13 9.26 1.41 -3.58
C ILE A 13 10.35 0.72 -4.40
N ASP A 14 11.62 0.98 -4.09
CA ASP A 14 12.73 0.35 -4.80
C ASP A 14 12.72 -1.16 -4.58
N ARG A 15 12.51 -1.64 -3.35
CA ARG A 15 12.37 -3.08 -3.05
C ARG A 15 11.20 -3.72 -3.82
N ALA A 16 10.04 -3.09 -3.82
CA ALA A 16 8.87 -3.56 -4.56
C ALA A 16 9.13 -3.63 -6.07
N LYS A 17 9.82 -2.63 -6.63
CA LYS A 17 10.19 -2.59 -8.04
C LYS A 17 11.13 -3.72 -8.43
N HIS A 18 12.11 -4.06 -7.58
CA HIS A 18 12.98 -5.22 -7.80
C HIS A 18 12.21 -6.55 -7.79
N LEU A 19 11.15 -6.63 -7.00
CA LEU A 19 10.25 -7.80 -6.93
C LEU A 19 9.18 -7.80 -8.05
N GLY A 20 9.13 -6.77 -8.90
CA GLY A 20 8.14 -6.65 -9.96
C GLY A 20 6.73 -6.34 -9.46
N VAL A 21 6.62 -5.63 -8.34
CA VAL A 21 5.36 -5.33 -7.65
C VAL A 21 5.04 -3.85 -7.78
N ASP A 22 3.76 -3.55 -8.01
CA ASP A 22 3.30 -2.17 -8.07
C ASP A 22 3.48 -1.47 -6.70
N ALA A 23 4.10 -0.30 -6.72
CA ALA A 23 4.30 0.53 -5.53
C ALA A 23 3.80 1.96 -5.74
N MET A 24 3.39 2.62 -4.66
CA MET A 24 2.96 4.02 -4.65
C MET A 24 3.65 4.77 -3.51
N SER A 25 4.05 6.01 -3.79
CA SER A 25 4.66 6.90 -2.81
C SER A 25 3.63 7.67 -1.99
N SER A 26 4.08 8.29 -0.91
CA SER A 26 3.25 9.20 -0.12
C SER A 26 2.67 10.35 -0.96
N ASP A 27 3.38 10.81 -1.98
CA ASP A 27 2.93 11.88 -2.87
C ASP A 27 1.86 11.41 -3.86
N ASP A 28 1.96 10.16 -4.33
CA ASP A 28 0.91 9.56 -5.16
C ASP A 28 -0.37 9.34 -4.35
N LEU A 29 -0.24 8.98 -3.07
CA LEU A 29 -1.38 8.90 -2.15
C LEU A 29 -2.02 10.28 -1.88
N LYS A 30 -1.23 11.35 -1.80
CA LYS A 30 -1.75 12.72 -1.68
C LYS A 30 -2.54 13.16 -2.92
N LYS A 31 -2.10 12.78 -4.14
CA LYS A 31 -2.81 13.08 -5.40
C LYS A 31 -4.21 12.45 -5.46
N LEU A 32 -4.44 11.37 -4.72
CA LEU A 32 -5.78 10.78 -4.60
C LEU A 32 -6.76 11.69 -3.86
N ASN A 33 -6.28 12.67 -3.07
CA ASN A 33 -7.05 13.73 -2.41
C ASN A 33 -8.38 13.24 -1.78
N LYS A 34 -8.35 12.10 -1.07
CA LYS A 34 -9.53 11.46 -0.48
C LYS A 34 -10.68 11.18 -1.46
N ASN A 35 -10.40 11.13 -2.77
CA ASN A 35 -11.40 10.91 -3.80
C ASN A 35 -11.88 9.46 -3.74
N LYS A 36 -13.11 9.29 -3.26
CA LYS A 36 -13.77 7.99 -3.07
C LYS A 36 -13.79 7.14 -4.34
N LYS A 37 -13.91 7.73 -5.54
CA LYS A 37 -13.95 6.97 -6.81
C LYS A 37 -12.58 6.35 -7.11
N LEU A 38 -11.50 7.14 -6.98
CA LEU A 38 -10.14 6.68 -7.23
C LEU A 38 -9.69 5.66 -6.19
N ILE A 39 -9.99 5.90 -4.90
CA ILE A 39 -9.68 4.97 -3.82
C ILE A 39 -10.43 3.64 -3.99
N LYS A 40 -11.72 3.68 -4.38
CA LYS A 40 -12.49 2.46 -4.68
C LYS A 40 -11.95 1.71 -5.89
N LYS A 41 -11.41 2.43 -6.90
CA LYS A 41 -10.72 1.83 -8.05
C LYS A 41 -9.42 1.15 -7.62
N LEU A 42 -8.63 1.81 -6.77
CA LEU A 42 -7.38 1.27 -6.21
C LEU A 42 -7.65 0.01 -5.38
N ALA A 43 -8.61 0.07 -4.46
CA ALA A 43 -9.01 -1.07 -3.63
C ALA A 43 -9.59 -2.25 -4.42
N ARG A 44 -10.06 -2.03 -5.66
CA ARG A 44 -10.50 -3.10 -6.55
C ARG A 44 -9.37 -3.69 -7.39
N LYS A 45 -8.29 -2.93 -7.60
CA LYS A 45 -7.12 -3.36 -8.39
C LYS A 45 -6.25 -4.36 -7.62
N TYR A 46 -6.11 -4.14 -6.31
CA TYR A 46 -5.27 -4.97 -5.44
C TYR A 46 -6.11 -5.73 -4.44
N ASP A 47 -5.75 -6.97 -4.16
CA ASP A 47 -6.34 -7.80 -3.12
C ASP A 47 -5.91 -7.37 -1.73
N ALA A 48 -4.62 -7.05 -1.57
CA ALA A 48 -4.04 -6.58 -0.31
C ALA A 48 -3.05 -5.43 -0.52
N PHE A 49 -2.76 -4.71 0.56
CA PHE A 49 -1.77 -3.63 0.57
C PHE A 49 -0.73 -3.89 1.65
N LEU A 50 0.53 -3.62 1.33
CA LEU A 50 1.61 -3.47 2.30
C LEU A 50 1.95 -2.00 2.41
N ALA A 51 2.39 -1.54 3.57
CA ALA A 51 2.80 -0.16 3.73
C ALA A 51 3.96 -0.01 4.72
N SER A 52 4.90 0.89 4.43
CA SER A 52 5.98 1.20 5.36
C SER A 52 5.41 1.68 6.69
N ASP A 53 6.05 1.36 7.81
CA ASP A 53 5.66 1.85 9.14
C ASP A 53 5.48 3.38 9.20
N SER A 54 6.32 4.10 8.46
CA SER A 54 6.28 5.56 8.32
C SER A 54 5.01 6.07 7.65
N LEU A 55 4.46 5.31 6.70
CA LEU A 55 3.27 5.65 5.91
C LEU A 55 1.98 5.10 6.50
N VAL A 56 1.98 3.91 7.11
CA VAL A 56 0.78 3.27 7.70
C VAL A 56 -0.01 4.23 8.59
N ARG A 57 0.70 4.99 9.43
CA ARG A 57 0.09 5.96 10.35
C ARG A 57 -0.56 7.14 9.64
N GLN A 58 -0.08 7.49 8.44
CA GLN A 58 -0.56 8.62 7.66
C GLN A 58 -1.69 8.24 6.70
N ILE A 59 -1.80 6.96 6.32
CA ILE A 59 -2.79 6.46 5.36
C ILE A 59 -4.24 6.81 5.73
N PRO A 60 -4.71 6.63 6.99
CA PRO A 60 -6.06 7.07 7.38
C PRO A 60 -6.30 8.56 7.14
N ARG A 61 -5.28 9.40 7.35
CA ARG A 61 -5.37 10.86 7.14
C ARG A 61 -5.34 11.23 5.66
N LEU A 62 -4.53 10.56 4.85
CA LEU A 62 -4.33 10.85 3.42
C LEU A 62 -5.48 10.33 2.56
N LEU A 63 -5.92 9.10 2.79
CA LEU A 63 -6.94 8.43 1.98
C LEU A 63 -8.32 8.43 2.65
N GLY A 64 -8.41 8.81 3.92
CA GLY A 64 -9.66 8.68 4.67
C GLY A 64 -10.03 7.21 4.91
N PRO A 65 -11.28 6.92 5.31
CA PRO A 65 -11.71 5.55 5.62
C PRO A 65 -11.90 4.67 4.38
N GLY A 66 -11.53 5.12 3.17
CA GLY A 66 -11.84 4.42 1.92
C GLY A 66 -11.25 3.01 1.81
N LEU A 67 -9.96 2.85 2.16
CA LEU A 67 -9.30 1.53 2.17
C LEU A 67 -9.77 0.65 3.34
N SER A 68 -9.92 1.24 4.54
CA SER A 68 -10.41 0.53 5.72
C SER A 68 -11.84 -0.01 5.53
N LYS A 69 -12.74 0.80 4.95
CA LYS A 69 -14.12 0.39 4.63
C LYS A 69 -14.18 -0.67 3.53
N ALA A 70 -13.16 -0.77 2.69
CA ALA A 70 -13.03 -1.85 1.72
C ALA A 70 -12.48 -3.15 2.33
N GLY A 71 -12.16 -3.17 3.63
CA GLY A 71 -11.55 -4.32 4.30
C GLY A 71 -10.08 -4.54 3.92
N LYS A 72 -9.44 -3.56 3.26
CA LYS A 72 -8.10 -3.67 2.69
C LYS A 72 -7.17 -2.67 3.36
N PHE A 73 -7.16 -2.67 4.69
CA PHE A 73 -6.24 -1.81 5.42
C PHE A 73 -4.80 -2.33 5.22
N PRO A 74 -3.81 -1.46 4.93
CA PRO A 74 -2.47 -1.92 4.64
C PRO A 74 -1.80 -2.56 5.85
N THR A 75 -1.14 -3.69 5.63
CA THR A 75 -0.31 -4.34 6.64
C THR A 75 1.04 -3.61 6.72
N PRO A 76 1.50 -3.24 7.93
CA PRO A 76 2.81 -2.61 8.10
C PRO A 76 3.94 -3.56 7.69
N VAL A 77 4.96 -2.98 7.06
CA VAL A 77 6.25 -3.63 6.81
C VAL A 77 7.37 -2.73 7.33
N SER A 78 8.30 -3.32 8.08
CA SER A 78 9.47 -2.62 8.59
C SER A 78 10.59 -2.61 7.55
N HIS A 79 11.52 -1.65 7.67
CA HIS A 79 12.69 -1.62 6.80
C HIS A 79 13.65 -2.80 7.04
N ASN A 80 13.60 -3.38 8.25
CA ASN A 80 14.41 -4.53 8.63
C ASN A 80 13.80 -5.87 8.18
N GLU A 81 12.56 -5.88 7.69
CA GLU A 81 11.88 -7.08 7.20
C GLU A 81 12.11 -7.26 5.70
N ASP A 82 12.12 -8.53 5.27
CA ASP A 82 12.11 -8.87 3.85
C ASP A 82 10.70 -8.66 3.28
N LEU A 83 10.60 -7.77 2.29
CA LEU A 83 9.33 -7.42 1.65
C LEU A 83 8.70 -8.63 0.93
N GLY A 84 9.52 -9.51 0.33
CA GLY A 84 9.06 -10.70 -0.37
C GLY A 84 8.44 -11.72 0.58
N ASN A 85 9.05 -11.95 1.73
CA ASN A 85 8.49 -12.81 2.78
C ASN A 85 7.17 -12.25 3.28
N LYS A 86 7.11 -10.93 3.56
CA LYS A 86 5.86 -10.30 4.02
C LYS A 86 4.74 -10.39 2.98
N MET A 87 5.08 -10.28 1.70
CA MET A 87 4.14 -10.49 0.62
C MET A 87 3.61 -11.92 0.56
N ASN A 88 4.43 -12.92 0.87
CA ASN A 88 3.99 -14.31 0.90
C ASN A 88 3.08 -14.59 2.09
N ASP A 89 3.31 -13.94 3.24
CA ASP A 89 2.42 -14.05 4.41
C ASP A 89 1.02 -13.46 4.16
N VAL A 90 0.93 -12.47 3.26
CA VAL A 90 -0.31 -11.76 2.92
C VAL A 90 -1.04 -12.40 1.73
N LYS A 91 -0.37 -13.25 0.94
CA LYS A 91 -0.97 -14.00 -0.18
C LYS A 91 -1.87 -15.13 0.28
#